data_AF-A0A9X2YDC2-F1
#
_entry.id   AF-A0A9X2YDC2-F1
#
_cell.length_a   1.000
_cell.length_b   1.000
_cell.length_c   1.000
_cell.angle_alpha   90.00
_cell.angle_beta   90.00
_cell.angle_gamma   90.00
#
_symmetry.space_group_name_H-M   'P 1'
#
loop_
_entity.id
_entity.type
_entity.pdbx_description
1 polymer ?
#
loop_
_entity_poly.entity_id
_entity_poly.type
_entity_poly.pdbx_seq_one_letter_code
_entity_poly.pdbx_strand_id
1 'polypeptide(L)'
;MTTIQGELFSPQNAEHVPSEVLSWGLGADSTAILLRWLLDPASRDFDLDQLVVVVAHTGDEYPTTLRDAEEIVLPLLVRHGVRLVQAGRTRLNTTAAGAGVAIFDDTTHPTRLYADHGYALSDELLSAATVPQLGSRRCSLRAKGAVLDPIIDGLTAGRPFRHYLGFETGELRRAQRDEGYNTATRRGVYPLLDWKWSREDALAFLHKTTGRDWLKSACSYCLMWNSAPTVER
;
A
#
# COMPACT_ATOMS: atom_id res chain seq x y z
N MET A 1 14.81 -14.73 -34.99
CA MET A 1 13.68 -13.95 -34.44
C MET A 1 13.76 -14.06 -32.93
N THR A 2 14.47 -13.13 -32.31
CA THR A 2 14.82 -13.18 -30.88
C THR A 2 14.05 -12.05 -30.21
N THR A 3 12.87 -12.36 -29.68
CA THR A 3 11.92 -11.36 -29.18
C THR A 3 12.20 -11.04 -27.72
N ILE A 4 12.73 -9.83 -27.50
CA ILE A 4 12.35 -8.84 -26.47
C ILE A 4 11.78 -9.45 -25.17
N GLN A 5 12.66 -9.72 -24.19
CA GLN A 5 12.28 -10.07 -22.80
C GLN A 5 12.93 -9.13 -21.76
N GLY A 6 13.53 -8.02 -22.19
CA GLY A 6 14.30 -7.13 -21.32
C GLY A 6 13.60 -5.86 -20.81
N GLU A 7 12.43 -5.50 -21.32
CA GLU A 7 11.83 -4.17 -21.08
C GLU A 7 10.64 -4.17 -20.10
N LEU A 8 10.44 -5.22 -19.30
CA LEU A 8 9.28 -5.29 -18.41
C LEU A 8 9.37 -4.40 -17.15
N PHE A 9 10.56 -3.86 -16.84
CA PHE A 9 10.79 -3.06 -15.63
C PHE A 9 11.87 -1.99 -15.84
N SER A 10 11.72 -1.12 -16.83
CA SER A 10 12.53 0.10 -16.87
C SER A 10 11.85 1.15 -16.00
N PRO A 11 12.27 1.39 -14.74
CA PRO A 11 11.74 2.49 -13.95
C PRO A 11 12.03 3.77 -14.72
N GLN A 12 10.98 4.54 -15.01
CA GLN A 12 11.11 5.84 -15.69
C GLN A 12 11.91 6.84 -14.83
N ASN A 13 12.18 6.51 -13.55
CA ASN A 13 13.04 7.21 -12.61
C ASN A 13 14.15 6.28 -12.05
N ALA A 14 15.04 5.78 -12.91
CA ALA A 14 16.15 4.89 -12.53
C ALA A 14 17.28 5.55 -11.70
N GLU A 15 17.18 6.85 -11.36
CA GLU A 15 18.30 7.59 -10.73
C GLU A 15 18.47 7.34 -9.21
N HIS A 16 17.46 6.82 -8.50
CA HIS A 16 17.59 6.53 -7.06
C HIS A 16 16.89 5.24 -6.64
N VAL A 17 17.67 4.29 -6.13
CA VAL A 17 17.14 3.07 -5.50
C VAL A 17 16.68 3.44 -4.08
N PRO A 18 15.38 3.36 -3.76
CA PRO A 18 14.84 3.77 -2.48
C PRO A 18 15.36 2.90 -1.34
N SER A 19 15.56 3.51 -0.17
CA SER A 19 15.87 2.81 1.08
C SER A 19 14.68 2.81 2.05
N GLU A 20 13.64 3.60 1.74
CA GLU A 20 12.44 3.76 2.56
C GLU A 20 11.22 3.41 1.71
N VAL A 21 10.46 2.39 2.11
CA VAL A 21 9.32 1.88 1.33
C VAL A 21 8.07 1.90 2.19
N LEU A 22 7.10 2.74 1.85
CA LEU A 22 5.79 2.75 2.50
C LEU A 22 4.77 1.96 1.67
N SER A 23 4.27 0.86 2.23
CA SER A 23 3.09 0.18 1.68
C SER A 23 1.83 0.96 2.06
N TRP A 24 1.32 1.75 1.11
CA TRP A 24 0.15 2.60 1.30
C TRP A 24 -1.13 1.88 0.86
N GLY A 25 -1.95 1.49 1.85
CA GLY A 25 -3.19 0.76 1.63
C GLY A 25 -4.43 1.63 1.43
N LEU A 26 -4.25 2.94 1.21
CA LEU A 26 -5.29 3.98 1.12
C LEU A 26 -6.14 4.16 2.41
N GLY A 27 -5.84 3.41 3.46
CA GLY A 27 -6.56 3.43 4.73
C GLY A 27 -5.99 4.44 5.71
N ALA A 28 -6.78 4.75 6.73
CA ALA A 28 -6.47 5.76 7.74
C ALA A 28 -5.03 5.63 8.29
N ASP A 29 -4.63 4.43 8.70
CA ASP A 29 -3.32 4.20 9.35
C ASP A 29 -2.15 4.57 8.44
N SER A 30 -2.08 3.98 7.24
CA SER A 30 -1.00 4.26 6.30
C SER A 30 -1.05 5.69 5.75
N THR A 31 -2.25 6.27 5.59
CA THR A 31 -2.39 7.67 5.16
C THR A 31 -1.93 8.62 6.27
N ALA A 32 -2.23 8.33 7.53
CA ALA A 32 -1.80 9.15 8.66
C ALA A 32 -0.28 9.17 8.80
N ILE A 33 0.39 8.03 8.63
CA ILE A 33 1.86 7.95 8.55
C ILE A 33 2.38 8.88 7.44
N LEU A 34 1.86 8.70 6.22
CA LEU A 34 2.31 9.45 5.05
C LEU A 34 2.14 10.95 5.25
N LEU A 35 0.93 11.40 5.63
CA LEU A 35 0.67 12.83 5.82
C LEU A 35 1.51 13.41 6.96
N ARG A 36 1.75 12.66 8.04
CA ARG A 36 2.62 13.13 9.12
C ARG A 36 4.05 13.34 8.63
N TRP A 37 4.62 12.42 7.85
CA TRP A 37 5.98 12.59 7.31
C TRP A 37 6.11 13.72 6.30
N LEU A 38 5.06 13.99 5.51
CA LEU A 38 5.03 15.09 4.56
C LEU A 38 4.94 16.46 5.28
N LEU A 39 4.17 16.54 6.36
CA LEU A 39 3.82 17.80 7.02
C LEU A 39 4.69 18.13 8.23
N ASP A 40 5.26 17.12 8.88
CA ASP A 40 6.10 17.23 10.07
C ASP A 40 7.45 16.53 9.83
N PRO A 41 8.48 17.25 9.34
CA PRO A 41 9.80 16.67 9.09
C PRO A 41 10.45 16.05 10.34
N ALA A 42 10.11 16.51 11.55
CA ALA A 42 10.64 15.95 12.79
C ALA A 42 10.09 14.55 13.12
N SER A 43 9.08 14.09 12.39
CA SER A 43 8.49 12.75 12.55
C SER A 43 9.21 11.64 11.78
N ARG A 44 10.28 11.98 11.03
CA ARG A 44 11.12 11.04 10.26
C ARG A 44 12.61 11.34 10.43
N ASP A 45 13.43 10.34 10.18
CA ASP A 45 14.90 10.37 10.25
C ASP A 45 15.57 10.17 8.88
N PHE A 46 14.80 10.25 7.80
CA PHE A 46 15.23 10.06 6.41
C PHE A 46 14.74 11.21 5.53
N ASP A 47 15.35 11.40 4.36
CA ASP A 47 14.93 12.39 3.37
C ASP A 47 13.83 11.85 2.43
N LEU A 48 12.91 12.71 1.98
CA LEU A 48 11.75 12.26 1.18
C LEU A 48 12.11 11.73 -0.21
N ASP A 49 13.29 12.03 -0.72
CA ASP A 49 13.82 11.47 -1.98
C ASP A 49 14.24 9.99 -1.83
N GLN A 50 14.48 9.53 -0.60
CA GLN A 50 14.75 8.13 -0.28
C GLN A 50 13.46 7.30 -0.16
N LEU A 51 12.31 7.97 -0.06
CA LEU A 51 10.99 7.37 0.12
C LEU A 51 10.34 7.04 -1.21
N VAL A 52 9.92 5.78 -1.35
CA VAL A 52 8.91 5.36 -2.32
C VAL A 52 7.63 4.95 -1.60
N VAL A 53 6.52 5.47 -2.09
CA VAL A 53 5.18 5.03 -1.67
C VAL A 53 4.70 4.02 -2.70
N VAL A 54 4.26 2.84 -2.24
CA VAL A 54 3.79 1.77 -3.12
C VAL A 54 2.34 1.44 -2.76
N VAL A 55 1.48 1.40 -3.76
CA VAL A 55 0.07 0.98 -3.64
C VAL A 55 -0.18 -0.24 -4.54
N ALA A 56 -0.80 -1.27 -3.98
CA ALA A 56 -1.31 -2.41 -4.72
C ALA A 56 -2.84 -2.33 -4.83
N HIS A 57 -3.31 -2.08 -6.05
CA HIS A 57 -4.72 -1.97 -6.39
C HIS A 57 -5.36 -3.35 -6.50
N THR A 58 -6.55 -3.47 -5.94
CA THR A 58 -7.36 -4.68 -5.95
C THR A 58 -8.37 -4.71 -7.09
N GLY A 59 -8.67 -3.57 -7.73
CA GLY A 59 -9.67 -3.48 -8.80
C GLY A 59 -11.04 -3.01 -8.31
N ASP A 60 -11.25 -2.98 -6.99
CA ASP A 60 -12.59 -2.91 -6.39
C ASP A 60 -12.65 -2.00 -5.15
N GLU A 61 -11.70 -1.07 -5.04
CA GLU A 61 -11.68 -0.02 -4.02
C GLU A 61 -12.98 0.80 -4.01
N TYR A 62 -13.35 1.34 -2.84
CA TYR A 62 -14.45 2.29 -2.78
C TYR A 62 -14.12 3.58 -3.57
N PRO A 63 -15.04 4.09 -4.41
CA PRO A 63 -14.83 5.36 -5.12
C PRO A 63 -14.58 6.54 -4.19
N THR A 64 -15.14 6.54 -2.97
CA THR A 64 -14.89 7.58 -1.96
C THR A 64 -13.46 7.53 -1.45
N THR A 65 -12.91 6.34 -1.18
CA THR A 65 -11.52 6.16 -0.78
C THR A 65 -10.56 6.69 -1.85
N LEU A 66 -10.83 6.37 -3.13
CA LEU A 66 -10.01 6.87 -4.24
C LEU A 66 -10.09 8.39 -4.34
N ARG A 67 -11.29 8.97 -4.28
CA ARG A 67 -11.48 10.42 -4.32
C ARG A 67 -10.72 11.14 -3.21
N ASP A 68 -10.83 10.68 -1.96
CA ASP A 68 -10.14 11.31 -0.82
C ASP A 68 -8.62 11.23 -0.97
N ALA A 69 -8.11 10.09 -1.43
CA ALA A 69 -6.70 9.90 -1.70
C ALA A 69 -6.18 10.79 -2.85
N GLU A 70 -6.94 10.88 -3.95
CA GLU A 70 -6.61 11.72 -5.10
C GLU A 70 -6.66 13.21 -4.78
N GLU A 71 -7.69 13.68 -4.08
CA GLU A 71 -7.89 15.10 -3.81
C GLU A 71 -6.98 15.65 -2.70
N ILE A 72 -6.56 14.80 -1.76
CA ILE A 72 -5.78 15.22 -0.59
C ILE A 72 -4.32 14.75 -0.66
N VAL A 73 -4.09 13.47 -0.95
CA VAL A 73 -2.75 12.87 -0.78
C VAL A 73 -1.88 13.11 -2.01
N LEU A 74 -2.40 12.90 -3.22
CA LEU A 74 -1.59 13.06 -4.44
C LEU A 74 -1.01 14.47 -4.61
N PRO A 75 -1.75 15.58 -4.37
CA PRO A 75 -1.18 16.93 -4.45
C PRO A 75 -0.03 17.15 -3.46
N LEU A 76 -0.08 16.51 -2.28
CA LEU A 76 1.00 16.59 -1.31
C LEU A 76 2.21 15.77 -1.77
N LEU A 77 2.02 14.59 -2.36
CA LEU A 77 3.13 13.83 -2.96
C LEU A 77 3.84 14.64 -4.05
N VAL A 78 3.07 15.26 -4.96
CA VAL A 78 3.60 16.15 -6.01
C VAL A 78 4.37 17.31 -5.38
N ARG A 79 3.78 18.01 -4.40
CA ARG A 79 4.40 19.16 -3.74
C ARG A 79 5.75 18.82 -3.10
N HIS A 80 5.87 17.62 -2.55
CA HIS A 80 7.07 17.16 -1.86
C HIS A 80 7.99 16.30 -2.75
N GLY A 81 7.65 16.09 -4.02
CA GLY A 81 8.42 15.28 -4.96
C GLY A 81 8.52 13.80 -4.59
N VAL A 82 7.58 13.27 -3.80
CA VAL A 82 7.61 11.87 -3.34
C VAL A 82 7.14 10.94 -4.45
N ARG A 83 7.95 9.92 -4.72
CA ARG A 83 7.66 8.91 -5.75
C ARG A 83 6.51 8.00 -5.31
N LEU A 84 5.50 7.88 -6.17
CA LEU A 84 4.40 6.94 -6.04
C LEU A 84 4.51 5.86 -7.12
N VAL A 85 4.50 4.60 -6.69
CA VAL A 85 4.41 3.42 -7.56
C VAL A 85 3.05 2.76 -7.36
N GLN A 86 2.30 2.65 -8.44
CA GLN A 86 1.00 2.00 -8.47
C GLN A 86 1.13 0.68 -9.20
N ALA A 87 0.67 -0.41 -8.59
CA ALA A 87 0.75 -1.73 -9.19
C ALA A 87 -0.52 -2.54 -8.96
N GLY A 88 -0.69 -3.57 -9.77
CA GLY A 88 -1.78 -4.51 -9.62
C GLY A 88 -1.53 -5.78 -10.40
N ARG A 89 -2.47 -6.71 -10.32
CA ARG A 89 -2.41 -7.95 -11.07
C ARG A 89 -2.81 -7.68 -12.51
N THR A 90 -2.23 -8.41 -13.46
CA THR A 90 -2.67 -8.43 -14.87
C THR A 90 -3.42 -9.71 -15.22
N ARG A 91 -3.43 -10.70 -14.31
CA ARG A 91 -4.13 -11.98 -14.44
C ARG A 91 -4.32 -12.63 -13.07
N LEU A 92 -5.12 -13.69 -13.02
CA LEU A 92 -5.43 -14.45 -11.80
C LEU A 92 -4.19 -14.96 -11.04
N ASN A 93 -3.25 -15.55 -11.77
CA ASN A 93 -2.09 -16.22 -11.18
C ASN A 93 -0.83 -15.33 -11.30
N THR A 94 -0.27 -15.03 -10.15
CA THR A 94 1.01 -14.32 -10.00
C THR A 94 2.11 -15.28 -9.56
N THR A 95 3.36 -14.88 -9.74
CA THR A 95 4.53 -15.64 -9.28
C THR A 95 5.42 -14.75 -8.42
N ALA A 96 6.26 -15.35 -7.58
CA ALA A 96 7.24 -14.61 -6.78
C ALA A 96 8.22 -13.79 -7.64
N ALA A 97 8.46 -14.20 -8.89
CA ALA A 97 9.28 -13.45 -9.84
C ALA A 97 8.52 -12.29 -10.54
N GLY A 98 7.30 -11.98 -10.13
CA GLY A 98 6.50 -10.86 -10.68
C GLY A 98 5.66 -11.18 -11.91
N ALA A 99 5.75 -12.40 -12.48
CA ALA A 99 4.92 -12.73 -13.65
C ALA A 99 3.43 -12.70 -13.29
N GLY A 100 2.64 -11.87 -13.98
CA GLY A 100 1.21 -11.63 -13.70
C GLY A 100 0.92 -10.39 -12.86
N VAL A 101 1.95 -9.59 -12.57
CA VAL A 101 1.88 -8.28 -11.93
C VAL A 101 2.40 -7.22 -12.90
N ALA A 102 1.88 -6.00 -12.84
CA ALA A 102 2.41 -4.86 -13.58
C ALA A 102 2.38 -3.58 -12.74
N ILE A 103 3.32 -2.68 -13.04
CA ILE A 103 3.27 -1.28 -12.61
C ILE A 103 2.34 -0.56 -13.57
N PHE A 104 1.32 0.12 -13.03
CA PHE A 104 0.39 0.95 -13.79
C PHE A 104 0.93 2.36 -13.97
N ASP A 105 1.64 2.87 -12.96
CA ASP A 105 2.23 4.19 -12.96
C ASP A 105 3.39 4.25 -11.94
N ASP A 106 4.42 5.02 -12.26
CA ASP A 106 5.63 5.22 -11.45
C ASP A 106 6.15 6.63 -11.66
N THR A 107 5.79 7.54 -10.75
CA THR A 107 6.01 8.97 -10.96
C THR A 107 6.12 9.73 -9.64
N THR A 108 6.80 10.86 -9.68
CA THR A 108 6.79 11.89 -8.61
C THR A 108 5.70 12.93 -8.81
N HIS A 109 4.95 12.84 -9.92
CA HIS A 109 3.87 13.76 -10.28
C HIS A 109 2.51 13.03 -10.44
N PRO A 110 2.05 12.24 -9.46
CA PRO A 110 0.83 11.46 -9.63
C PRO A 110 -0.41 12.37 -9.67
N THR A 111 -1.32 12.09 -10.60
CA THR A 111 -2.57 12.87 -10.75
C THR A 111 -3.85 12.04 -10.56
N ARG A 112 -3.73 10.70 -10.59
CA ARG A 112 -4.86 9.77 -10.46
C ARG A 112 -4.40 8.43 -9.89
N LEU A 113 -5.30 7.72 -9.21
CA LEU A 113 -5.14 6.32 -8.83
C LEU A 113 -5.72 5.39 -9.90
N TYR A 114 -4.90 4.47 -10.43
CA TYR A 114 -5.29 3.51 -11.46
C TYR A 114 -5.90 2.23 -10.88
N ALA A 115 -6.85 2.40 -9.95
CA ALA A 115 -7.50 1.28 -9.27
C ALA A 115 -8.39 0.45 -10.21
N ASP A 116 -8.81 1.02 -11.34
CA ASP A 116 -9.61 0.38 -12.39
C ASP A 116 -8.76 -0.40 -13.42
N HIS A 117 -7.43 -0.42 -13.27
CA HIS A 117 -6.52 -1.11 -14.19
C HIS A 117 -6.23 -2.55 -13.74
N GLY A 118 -6.05 -3.44 -14.72
CA GLY A 118 -5.58 -4.82 -14.50
C GLY A 118 -6.70 -5.83 -14.22
N TYR A 119 -6.35 -6.86 -13.45
CA TYR A 119 -7.21 -7.99 -13.10
C TYR A 119 -7.75 -7.82 -11.68
N ALA A 120 -9.05 -7.55 -11.58
CA ALA A 120 -9.71 -7.21 -10.33
C ALA A 120 -9.85 -8.44 -9.42
N LEU A 121 -10.05 -8.20 -8.12
CA LEU A 121 -10.40 -9.25 -7.17
C LEU A 121 -11.80 -9.79 -7.45
N SER A 122 -12.72 -8.96 -7.94
CA SER A 122 -14.05 -9.37 -8.38
C SER A 122 -13.99 -10.34 -9.55
N ASP A 123 -13.06 -10.16 -10.50
CA ASP A 123 -12.86 -11.12 -11.62
C ASP A 123 -12.51 -12.52 -11.11
N GLU A 124 -11.64 -12.63 -10.10
CA GLU A 124 -11.28 -13.90 -9.46
C GLU A 124 -12.50 -14.53 -8.76
N LEU A 125 -13.19 -13.73 -7.95
CA LEU A 125 -14.27 -14.22 -7.11
C LEU A 125 -15.47 -14.66 -7.95
N LEU A 126 -15.85 -13.86 -8.96
CA LEU A 126 -16.94 -14.17 -9.86
C LEU A 126 -16.64 -15.38 -10.74
N SER A 127 -15.42 -15.48 -11.30
CA SER A 127 -15.04 -16.64 -12.10
C SER A 127 -14.99 -17.95 -11.30
N ALA A 128 -14.65 -17.86 -10.01
CA ALA A 128 -14.68 -19.00 -9.10
C ALA A 128 -16.05 -19.27 -8.45
N ALA A 129 -17.06 -18.41 -8.71
CA ALA A 129 -18.35 -18.43 -8.01
C ALA A 129 -18.20 -18.41 -6.47
N THR A 130 -17.33 -17.54 -5.97
CA THR A 130 -17.03 -17.38 -4.53
C THR A 130 -17.18 -15.92 -4.08
N VAL A 131 -17.10 -15.71 -2.77
CA VAL A 131 -17.08 -14.38 -2.11
C VAL A 131 -15.90 -14.29 -1.15
N PRO A 132 -15.47 -13.09 -0.71
CA PRO A 132 -14.37 -12.98 0.24
C PRO A 132 -14.66 -13.74 1.53
N GLN A 133 -13.72 -14.59 1.94
CA GLN A 133 -13.83 -15.37 3.17
C GLN A 133 -13.05 -14.69 4.32
N LEU A 134 -13.70 -14.53 5.47
CA LEU A 134 -13.12 -13.87 6.65
C LEU A 134 -11.98 -14.69 7.30
N GLY A 135 -12.03 -16.02 7.20
CA GLY A 135 -11.18 -16.91 7.99
C GLY A 135 -9.69 -16.95 7.60
N SER A 136 -9.33 -16.59 6.36
CA SER A 136 -7.96 -16.82 5.86
C SER A 136 -7.27 -15.58 5.27
N ARG A 137 -7.99 -14.45 5.11
CA ARG A 137 -7.49 -13.21 4.48
C ARG A 137 -6.71 -13.44 3.17
N ARG A 138 -7.00 -14.55 2.46
CA ARG A 138 -6.27 -14.98 1.26
C ARG A 138 -6.39 -13.97 0.13
N CYS A 139 -7.53 -13.30 0.00
CA CYS A 139 -7.72 -12.23 -0.97
C CYS A 139 -6.70 -11.10 -0.78
N SER A 140 -6.46 -10.66 0.46
CA SER A 140 -5.45 -9.64 0.76
C SER A 140 -4.03 -10.11 0.44
N LEU A 141 -3.69 -11.35 0.78
CA LEU A 141 -2.37 -11.91 0.47
C LEU A 141 -2.13 -11.99 -1.05
N ARG A 142 -3.13 -12.42 -1.83
CA ARG A 142 -3.00 -12.58 -3.29
C ARG A 142 -3.08 -11.25 -4.05
N ALA A 143 -4.00 -10.38 -3.68
CA ALA A 143 -4.24 -9.13 -4.40
C ALA A 143 -3.30 -8.00 -3.97
N LYS A 144 -2.72 -8.08 -2.75
CA LYS A 144 -1.77 -7.08 -2.25
C LYS A 144 -0.38 -7.66 -2.04
N GLY A 145 -0.22 -8.67 -1.18
CA GLY A 145 1.11 -9.24 -0.86
C GLY A 145 1.85 -9.72 -2.10
N ALA A 146 1.24 -10.60 -2.88
CA ALA A 146 1.83 -11.15 -4.11
C ALA A 146 2.03 -10.14 -5.26
N VAL A 147 1.53 -8.90 -5.09
CA VAL A 147 1.79 -7.76 -5.98
C VAL A 147 2.96 -6.93 -5.43
N LEU A 148 2.91 -6.58 -4.15
CA LEU A 148 3.90 -5.73 -3.50
C LEU A 148 5.28 -6.38 -3.44
N ASP A 149 5.36 -7.68 -3.09
CA ASP A 149 6.63 -8.37 -2.90
C ASP A 149 7.57 -8.25 -4.13
N PRO A 150 7.18 -8.70 -5.34
CA PRO A 150 8.07 -8.58 -6.51
C PRO A 150 8.32 -7.13 -6.95
N ILE A 151 7.38 -6.22 -6.71
CA ILE A 151 7.56 -4.79 -7.03
C ILE A 151 8.60 -4.17 -6.12
N ILE A 152 8.50 -4.37 -4.81
CA ILE A 152 9.46 -3.85 -3.83
C ILE A 152 10.84 -4.46 -4.05
N ASP A 153 10.92 -5.76 -4.35
CA ASP A 153 12.20 -6.42 -4.68
C ASP A 153 12.85 -5.78 -5.92
N GLY A 154 12.07 -5.48 -6.96
CA GLY A 154 12.55 -4.79 -8.15
C GLY A 154 12.98 -3.35 -7.87
N LEU A 155 12.18 -2.60 -7.09
CA LEU A 155 12.47 -1.21 -6.73
C LEU A 155 13.74 -1.07 -5.90
N THR A 156 13.95 -1.96 -4.93
CA THR A 156 15.09 -1.93 -3.99
C THR A 156 16.34 -2.57 -4.57
N ALA A 157 16.24 -3.29 -5.68
CA ALA A 157 17.35 -3.95 -6.37
C ALA A 157 18.24 -4.80 -5.42
N GLY A 158 17.61 -5.44 -4.42
CA GLY A 158 18.30 -6.26 -3.41
C GLY A 158 19.10 -5.47 -2.36
N ARG A 159 19.02 -4.14 -2.34
CA ARG A 159 19.64 -3.30 -1.29
C ARG A 159 18.80 -3.35 -0.01
N PRO A 160 19.42 -3.17 1.16
CA PRO A 160 18.69 -3.05 2.42
C PRO A 160 17.72 -1.86 2.41
N PHE A 161 16.52 -2.06 2.94
CA PHE A 161 15.46 -1.05 3.03
C PHE A 161 14.61 -1.24 4.29
N ARG A 162 13.98 -0.15 4.75
CA ARG A 162 12.92 -0.21 5.76
C ARG A 162 11.56 -0.28 5.07
N HIS A 163 10.76 -1.26 5.48
CA HIS A 163 9.41 -1.47 4.99
C HIS A 163 8.40 -1.02 6.03
N TYR A 164 7.69 0.05 5.71
CA TYR A 164 6.73 0.68 6.60
C TYR A 164 5.33 0.14 6.38
N LEU A 165 4.69 -0.27 7.48
CA LEU A 165 3.34 -0.80 7.51
C LEU A 165 2.51 -0.06 8.57
N GLY A 166 1.25 0.20 8.23
CA GLY A 166 0.29 0.90 9.10
C GLY A 166 -0.32 0.03 10.20
N PHE A 167 0.50 -0.63 11.02
CA PHE A 167 -0.01 -1.34 12.20
C PHE A 167 -0.09 -0.38 13.40
N GLU A 168 -1.30 -0.21 13.93
CA GLU A 168 -1.60 0.62 15.11
C GLU A 168 -1.59 -0.21 16.41
N THR A 169 -1.79 0.44 17.56
CA THR A 169 -1.65 -0.20 18.90
C THR A 169 -2.57 -1.41 19.13
N GLY A 170 -3.71 -1.52 18.44
CA GLY A 170 -4.58 -2.70 18.42
C GLY A 170 -4.07 -3.87 17.54
N GLU A 171 -3.03 -3.67 16.73
CA GLU A 171 -2.54 -4.63 15.73
C GLU A 171 -1.18 -5.26 16.08
N LEU A 172 -0.77 -5.24 17.36
CA LEU A 172 0.53 -5.77 17.82
C LEU A 172 0.85 -7.19 17.34
N ARG A 173 -0.14 -8.09 17.34
CA ARG A 173 0.04 -9.47 16.86
C ARG A 173 0.38 -9.53 15.37
N ARG A 174 -0.10 -8.58 14.56
CA ARG A 174 0.23 -8.49 13.13
C ARG A 174 1.65 -7.96 12.94
N ALA A 175 2.06 -6.99 13.74
CA ALA A 175 3.43 -6.49 13.76
C ALA A 175 4.43 -7.60 14.13
N GLN A 176 4.20 -8.32 15.23
CA GLN A 176 5.04 -9.46 15.64
C GLN A 176 5.13 -10.55 14.57
N ARG A 177 4.03 -10.84 13.88
CA ARG A 177 4.05 -11.79 12.77
C ARG A 177 4.86 -11.26 11.59
N ASP A 178 4.75 -9.97 11.28
CA ASP A 178 5.50 -9.34 10.19
C ASP A 178 7.00 -9.27 10.47
N GLU A 179 7.41 -9.07 11.73
CA GLU A 179 8.81 -9.12 12.15
C GLU A 179 9.46 -10.47 11.83
N GLY A 180 8.69 -11.55 11.86
CA GLY A 180 9.13 -12.88 11.45
C GLY A 180 9.47 -13.01 9.95
N TYR A 181 9.07 -12.03 9.13
CA TYR A 181 9.43 -11.94 7.70
C TYR A 181 10.62 -11.00 7.44
N ASN A 182 11.28 -10.50 8.48
CA ASN A 182 12.49 -9.70 8.30
C ASN A 182 13.63 -10.54 7.70
N THR A 183 14.43 -9.93 6.84
CA THR A 183 15.57 -10.55 6.17
C THR A 183 16.81 -9.66 6.31
N ALA A 184 17.94 -10.06 5.72
CA ALA A 184 19.13 -9.21 5.66
C ALA A 184 18.88 -7.90 4.87
N THR A 185 17.86 -7.88 4.01
CA THR A 185 17.52 -6.72 3.16
C THR A 185 16.26 -6.00 3.65
N ARG A 186 15.24 -6.70 4.12
CA ARG A 186 13.97 -6.11 4.56
C ARG A 186 13.92 -5.98 6.09
N ARG A 187 13.69 -4.75 6.57
CA ARG A 187 13.33 -4.49 7.97
C ARG A 187 11.94 -3.88 8.07
N GLY A 188 10.99 -4.59 8.68
CA GLY A 188 9.68 -4.06 9.04
C GLY A 188 9.77 -2.93 10.08
N VAL A 189 9.05 -1.84 9.85
CA VAL A 189 8.96 -0.68 10.75
C VAL A 189 7.51 -0.24 10.89
N TYR A 190 7.09 0.12 12.10
CA TYR A 190 5.69 0.35 12.45
C TYR A 190 5.51 1.71 13.16
N PRO A 191 5.50 2.82 12.41
CA PRO A 191 5.55 4.17 13.00
C PRO A 191 4.41 4.48 13.97
N LEU A 192 3.20 3.95 13.74
CA LEU A 192 2.07 4.17 14.64
C LEU A 192 2.29 3.51 16.00
N LEU A 193 3.00 2.38 16.08
CA LEU A 193 3.37 1.77 17.35
C LEU A 193 4.40 2.64 18.10
N ASP A 194 5.40 3.16 17.38
CA ASP A 194 6.42 4.05 17.95
C ASP A 194 5.80 5.35 18.47
N TRP A 195 4.83 5.89 17.75
CA TRP A 195 4.07 7.07 18.15
C TRP A 195 2.96 6.77 19.18
N LYS A 196 2.72 5.49 19.48
CA LYS A 196 1.64 4.99 20.35
C LYS A 196 0.25 5.42 19.88
N TRP A 197 0.04 5.49 18.58
CA TRP A 197 -1.24 5.84 17.97
C TRP A 197 -2.14 4.62 17.83
N SER A 198 -3.35 4.75 18.34
CA SER A 198 -4.48 3.89 18.00
C SER A 198 -5.08 4.28 16.65
N ARG A 199 -6.02 3.46 16.15
CA ARG A 199 -6.87 3.83 15.01
C ARG A 199 -7.59 5.17 15.23
N GLU A 200 -8.05 5.45 16.45
CA GLU A 200 -8.77 6.69 16.77
C GLU A 200 -7.84 7.90 16.66
N ASP A 201 -6.60 7.78 17.13
CA ASP A 201 -5.59 8.84 17.01
C ASP A 201 -5.28 9.14 15.53
N ALA A 202 -5.13 8.09 14.71
CA ALA A 202 -4.90 8.25 13.28
C ALA A 202 -6.07 8.96 12.59
N LEU A 203 -7.32 8.59 12.90
CA LEU A 203 -8.52 9.25 12.38
C LEU A 203 -8.63 10.70 12.83
N ALA A 204 -8.39 10.98 14.11
CA ALA A 204 -8.41 12.33 14.66
C ALA A 204 -7.34 13.22 14.00
N PHE A 205 -6.14 12.68 13.77
CA PHE A 205 -5.09 13.38 13.05
C PHE A 205 -5.49 13.69 11.60
N LEU A 206 -6.07 12.72 10.88
CA LEU A 206 -6.52 12.92 9.50
C LEU A 206 -7.64 13.94 9.41
N HIS A 207 -8.64 13.87 10.30
CA HIS A 207 -9.72 14.86 10.34
C HIS A 207 -9.16 16.26 10.61
N LYS A 208 -8.28 16.41 11.60
CA LYS A 208 -7.64 17.70 11.92
C LYS A 208 -6.83 18.26 10.75
N THR A 209 -6.14 17.39 10.01
CA THR A 209 -5.20 17.79 8.95
C THR A 209 -5.90 18.06 7.62
N THR A 210 -6.94 17.30 7.31
CA THR A 210 -7.57 17.26 5.97
C THR A 210 -8.99 17.80 5.96
N GLY A 211 -9.64 17.91 7.13
CA GLY A 211 -11.06 18.22 7.26
C GLY A 211 -11.99 17.10 6.82
N ARG A 212 -11.48 15.89 6.54
CA ARG A 212 -12.28 14.72 6.12
C ARG A 212 -12.30 13.64 7.18
N ASP A 213 -13.45 12.99 7.31
CA ASP A 213 -13.56 11.72 8.02
C ASP A 213 -13.06 10.58 7.13
N TRP A 214 -11.86 10.08 7.43
CA TRP A 214 -11.24 9.05 6.60
C TRP A 214 -11.97 7.72 6.76
N LEU A 215 -12.63 7.27 5.69
CA LEU A 215 -13.34 6.01 5.70
C LEU A 215 -12.37 4.83 5.64
N LYS A 216 -12.83 3.67 6.13
CA LYS A 216 -12.09 2.42 6.03
C LYS A 216 -11.78 2.14 4.55
N SER A 217 -10.57 1.67 4.24
CA SER A 217 -10.21 1.26 2.88
C SER A 217 -10.34 -0.26 2.75
N ALA A 218 -11.29 -0.70 1.96
CA ALA A 218 -11.50 -2.11 1.64
C ALA A 218 -12.13 -2.23 0.25
N CYS A 219 -12.18 -3.45 -0.29
CA CYS A 219 -12.98 -3.70 -1.49
C CYS A 219 -14.46 -3.44 -1.18
N SER A 220 -15.21 -2.94 -2.15
CA SER A 220 -16.62 -2.52 -1.99
C SER A 220 -17.58 -3.60 -1.50
N TYR A 221 -17.23 -4.87 -1.71
CA TYR A 221 -17.97 -6.06 -1.29
C TYR A 221 -17.32 -6.82 -0.11
N CYS A 222 -16.35 -6.19 0.57
CA CYS A 222 -15.61 -6.84 1.64
C CYS A 222 -16.44 -6.98 2.92
N LEU A 223 -16.67 -8.22 3.35
CA LEU A 223 -17.43 -8.53 4.57
C LEU A 223 -16.74 -8.07 5.86
N MET A 224 -15.43 -7.77 5.84
CA MET A 224 -14.71 -7.16 6.97
C MET A 224 -15.19 -5.73 7.26
N TRP A 225 -15.96 -5.11 6.37
CA TRP A 225 -16.55 -3.79 6.57
C TRP A 225 -17.58 -3.78 7.71
N ASN A 226 -18.41 -4.83 7.78
CA ASN A 226 -19.58 -4.89 8.65
C ASN A 226 -19.34 -5.44 10.06
N SER A 227 -18.08 -5.66 10.43
CA SER A 227 -17.74 -5.98 11.82
C SER A 227 -17.83 -4.69 12.64
N ALA A 228 -19.02 -4.41 13.18
CA ALA A 228 -19.14 -3.61 14.40
C ALA A 228 -18.11 -4.12 15.44
N PRO A 229 -17.62 -3.28 16.37
CA PRO A 229 -16.81 -3.79 17.47
C PRO A 229 -17.59 -4.95 18.09
N THR A 230 -16.99 -6.14 18.02
CA THR A 230 -17.51 -7.31 18.73
C THR A 230 -17.63 -6.89 20.17
N VAL A 231 -18.87 -6.65 20.63
CA VAL A 231 -19.20 -6.61 22.04
C VAL A 231 -18.64 -7.90 22.62
N GLU A 232 -17.73 -7.78 23.58
CA GLU A 232 -17.19 -8.93 24.28
C GLU A 232 -18.34 -9.70 24.94
N ARG A 233 -18.56 -10.91 24.42
CA ARG A 233 -19.34 -12.05 24.96
C ARG A 233 -20.85 -11.89 25.09
#